data_AF-A0A9N9SS91-F1
#
_entry.id   AF-A0A9N9SS91-F1
#
_cell.length_a   1.000
_cell.length_b   1.000
_cell.length_c   1.000
_cell.angle_alpha   90.00
_cell.angle_beta   90.00
_cell.angle_gamma   90.00
#
_symmetry.space_group_name_H-M   'P 1'
#
loop_
_entity.id
_entity.type
_entity.pdbx_description
1 polymer ?
#
loop_
_entity_poly.entity_id
_entity_poly.type
_entity_poly.pdbx_seq_one_letter_code
_entity_poly.pdbx_strand_id
1 'polypeptide(L)'
;MNSIVLFAVCLVIVTNYTANGVTAPEIKNLWDDSLQKCNIASGAIDKSFDSGSMDPSLVKGITCLYKNLGVLTSGNEFNKELFKTHLSFFVDDADQIEEIADACLVKKSTPEESCLELFKCTTKKIKH
;
A
#
# COMPACT_ATOMS: atom_id res chain seq x y z
N MET A 1 23.57 37.00 29.51
CA MET A 1 23.14 36.45 28.20
C MET A 1 23.66 35.03 28.10
N ASN A 2 22.98 34.04 28.70
CA ASN A 2 23.39 32.63 28.64
C ASN A 2 22.26 31.73 29.16
N SER A 3 22.18 30.53 28.59
CA SER A 3 21.32 29.38 28.92
C SER A 3 19.82 29.42 28.58
N ILE A 4 19.06 30.50 28.81
CA ILE A 4 17.59 30.45 28.62
C ILE A 4 17.18 30.42 27.13
N VAL A 5 17.93 31.11 26.26
CA VAL A 5 17.62 31.21 24.83
C VAL A 5 17.93 29.90 24.07
N LEU A 6 18.90 29.11 24.53
CA LEU A 6 19.24 27.83 23.88
C LEU A 6 18.18 26.74 24.13
N PHE A 7 17.58 26.70 25.32
CA PHE A 7 16.54 25.72 25.64
C PHE A 7 15.22 25.99 24.90
N ALA A 8 14.90 27.26 24.62
CA ALA A 8 13.70 27.63 23.89
C ALA A 8 13.75 27.21 22.40
N VAL A 9 14.93 27.15 21.79
CA VAL A 9 15.09 26.74 20.39
C VAL A 9 14.96 25.23 20.23
N CYS A 10 15.40 24.44 21.21
CA CYS A 10 15.26 22.98 21.15
C CYS A 10 13.79 22.52 21.27
N LEU A 11 12.93 23.20 22.03
CA LEU A 11 11.52 22.80 22.18
C LEU A 11 10.66 23.08 20.93
N VAL A 12 11.04 24.04 20.09
CA VAL A 12 10.28 24.38 18.86
C VAL A 12 10.63 23.46 17.69
N ILE A 13 11.80 22.83 17.71
CA ILE A 13 12.23 21.91 16.63
C ILE A 13 11.62 20.51 16.81
N VAL A 14 11.29 20.09 18.03
CA VAL A 14 10.76 18.73 18.28
C VAL A 14 9.26 18.60 17.96
N THR A 15 8.50 19.70 17.88
CA THR A 15 7.04 19.63 17.68
C THR A 15 6.59 19.56 16.22
N ASN A 16 7.49 19.71 15.24
CA ASN A 16 7.12 19.66 13.81
C ASN A 16 7.36 18.31 13.12
N TYR A 17 7.76 17.28 13.86
CA TYR A 17 7.86 15.91 13.35
C TYR A 17 6.64 15.05 13.73
N THR A 18 5.44 15.62 13.86
CA THR A 18 4.24 14.80 13.64
C THR A 18 4.12 14.60 12.14
N ALA A 19 4.74 13.52 11.68
CA ALA A 19 4.55 12.93 10.38
C ALA A 19 3.09 13.04 9.95
N ASN A 20 2.84 13.60 8.77
CA ASN A 20 1.56 13.46 8.07
C ASN A 20 1.36 11.99 7.59
N GLY A 21 1.71 11.01 8.42
CA GLY A 21 1.60 9.60 8.13
C GLY A 21 0.20 9.10 8.45
N VAL A 22 -0.40 8.38 7.50
CA VAL A 22 -1.65 7.64 7.75
C VAL A 22 -1.38 6.60 8.83
N THR A 23 -2.25 6.50 9.82
CA THR A 23 -2.11 5.53 10.92
C THR A 23 -2.48 4.11 10.47
N ALA A 24 -1.93 3.08 11.12
CA ALA A 24 -2.27 1.69 10.82
C ALA A 24 -3.80 1.39 10.89
N PRO A 25 -4.56 1.92 11.88
CA PRO A 25 -6.02 1.78 11.89
C PRO A 25 -6.71 2.45 10.70
N GLU A 26 -6.24 3.61 10.25
CA GLU A 26 -6.80 4.31 9.08
C GLU A 26 -6.53 3.52 7.79
N ILE A 27 -5.32 2.98 7.62
CA ILE A 27 -4.98 2.12 6.47
C ILE A 27 -5.88 0.89 6.46
N LYS A 28 -6.07 0.25 7.62
CA LYS A 28 -6.95 -0.92 7.74
C LYS A 28 -8.40 -0.60 7.37
N ASN A 29 -8.96 0.49 7.89
CA ASN A 29 -10.33 0.88 7.59
C ASN A 29 -10.50 1.20 6.09
N LEU A 30 -9.53 1.90 5.50
CA LEU A 30 -9.54 2.20 4.08
C LEU A 30 -9.44 0.92 3.23
N TRP A 31 -8.66 -0.06 3.65
CA TRP A 31 -8.60 -1.38 3.03
C TRP A 31 -9.96 -2.09 3.08
N ASP A 32 -10.54 -2.23 4.26
CA ASP A 32 -11.81 -2.94 4.47
C ASP A 32 -12.97 -2.26 3.69
N ASP A 33 -13.05 -0.93 3.73
CA ASP A 33 -14.01 -0.14 2.95
C ASP A 33 -13.85 -0.34 1.44
N SER A 34 -12.60 -0.45 0.98
CA SER A 34 -12.30 -0.64 -0.44
C SER A 34 -12.68 -2.04 -0.92
N LEU A 35 -12.47 -3.07 -0.10
CA LEU A 35 -12.94 -4.42 -0.40
C LEU A 35 -14.46 -4.43 -0.58
N GLN A 36 -15.19 -3.81 0.34
CA GLN A 36 -16.65 -3.71 0.26
C GLN A 36 -17.10 -2.95 -0.99
N LYS A 37 -16.53 -1.76 -1.27
CA LYS A 37 -16.86 -0.96 -2.46
C LYS A 37 -16.62 -1.70 -3.77
N CYS A 38 -15.58 -2.51 -3.82
CA CYS A 38 -15.21 -3.27 -5.00
C CYS A 38 -15.84 -4.67 -5.06
N ASN A 39 -16.80 -4.95 -4.16
CA ASN A 39 -17.52 -6.22 -4.08
C ASN A 39 -16.59 -7.44 -3.96
N ILE A 40 -15.49 -7.27 -3.22
CA ILE A 40 -14.56 -8.35 -2.89
C ILE A 40 -14.97 -8.90 -1.53
N ALA A 41 -15.27 -10.20 -1.48
CA ALA A 41 -15.58 -10.86 -0.23
C ALA A 41 -14.39 -10.79 0.73
N SER A 42 -14.68 -10.49 2.00
CA SER A 42 -13.67 -10.56 3.06
C SER A 42 -13.02 -11.94 3.07
N GLY A 43 -11.68 -12.00 3.09
CA GLY A 43 -10.90 -13.23 3.02
C GLY A 43 -10.68 -13.82 1.61
N ALA A 44 -11.26 -13.25 0.54
CA ALA A 44 -10.96 -13.71 -0.83
C ALA A 44 -9.51 -13.41 -1.25
N ILE A 45 -9.00 -12.26 -0.79
CA ILE A 45 -7.60 -11.88 -0.98
C ILE A 45 -6.68 -12.78 -0.13
N ASP A 46 -7.03 -13.04 1.13
CA ASP A 46 -6.25 -13.91 2.03
C ASP A 46 -6.06 -15.31 1.42
N LYS A 47 -7.13 -15.91 0.87
CA LYS A 47 -7.04 -17.19 0.13
C LYS A 47 -6.12 -17.13 -1.09
N SER A 48 -6.13 -16.00 -1.78
CA SER A 48 -5.27 -15.78 -2.95
C SER A 48 -3.80 -15.61 -2.53
N PHE A 49 -3.57 -14.95 -1.39
CA PHE A 49 -2.27 -14.93 -0.73
C PHE A 49 -1.85 -16.34 -0.37
N ASP A 50 -2.63 -17.08 0.42
CA ASP A 50 -2.32 -18.43 0.91
C ASP A 50 -2.05 -19.43 -0.22
N SER A 51 -2.83 -19.40 -1.29
CA SER A 51 -2.61 -20.31 -2.43
C SER A 51 -1.48 -19.89 -3.36
N GLY A 52 -1.03 -18.62 -3.30
CA GLY A 52 -0.09 -18.05 -4.27
C GLY A 52 -0.68 -17.88 -5.68
N SER A 53 -1.99 -18.10 -5.82
CA SER A 53 -2.72 -18.01 -7.09
C SER A 53 -3.95 -17.12 -6.92
N MET A 54 -4.23 -16.30 -7.91
CA MET A 54 -5.43 -15.45 -7.92
C MET A 54 -6.53 -16.13 -8.71
N ASP A 55 -7.74 -16.19 -8.13
CA ASP A 55 -8.95 -16.54 -8.86
C ASP A 55 -9.21 -15.50 -9.97
N PRO A 56 -9.36 -15.91 -11.25
CA PRO A 56 -9.63 -14.99 -12.36
C PRO A 56 -10.84 -14.07 -12.14
N SER A 57 -11.83 -14.50 -11.35
CA SER A 57 -13.00 -13.69 -11.02
C SER A 57 -12.67 -12.46 -10.17
N LEU A 58 -11.52 -12.46 -9.47
CA LEU A 58 -11.09 -11.36 -8.61
C LEU A 58 -10.34 -10.25 -9.35
N VAL A 59 -9.92 -10.46 -10.61
CA VAL A 59 -9.09 -9.49 -11.37
C VAL A 59 -9.76 -8.12 -11.44
N LYS A 60 -11.06 -8.08 -11.77
CA LYS A 60 -11.83 -6.82 -11.83
C LYS A 60 -11.96 -6.18 -10.46
N GLY A 61 -12.21 -6.97 -9.42
CA GLY A 61 -12.28 -6.51 -8.04
C GLY A 61 -10.97 -5.87 -7.61
N ILE A 62 -9.84 -6.54 -7.84
CA ILE A 62 -8.51 -6.05 -7.46
C ILE A 62 -8.10 -4.80 -8.24
N THR A 63 -8.47 -4.72 -9.52
CA THR A 63 -8.28 -3.49 -10.30
C THR A 63 -9.08 -2.32 -9.71
N CYS A 64 -10.34 -2.56 -9.30
CA CYS A 64 -11.14 -1.58 -8.57
C CYS A 64 -10.48 -1.20 -7.24
N LEU A 65 -10.00 -2.18 -6.48
CA LEU A 65 -9.35 -1.99 -5.19
C LEU A 65 -8.16 -1.05 -5.32
N TYR A 66 -7.22 -1.35 -6.22
CA TYR A 66 -6.04 -0.49 -6.43
C TYR A 66 -6.39 0.91 -6.92
N LYS A 67 -7.46 1.08 -7.71
CA LYS A 67 -7.96 2.41 -8.08
C LYS A 67 -8.54 3.16 -6.89
N ASN A 68 -9.34 2.50 -6.06
CA ASN A 68 -9.97 3.11 -4.90
C ASN A 68 -8.93 3.49 -3.81
N LEU A 69 -7.88 2.68 -3.67
CA LEU A 69 -6.74 2.96 -2.78
C LEU A 69 -5.78 4.03 -3.34
N GLY A 70 -5.95 4.46 -4.59
CA GLY A 70 -5.07 5.40 -5.28
C GLY A 70 -3.73 4.81 -5.74
N VAL A 71 -3.52 3.51 -5.54
CA VAL A 71 -2.34 2.77 -6.02
C VAL A 71 -2.27 2.79 -7.55
N LEU A 72 -3.41 2.63 -8.22
CA LEU A 72 -3.52 2.77 -9.67
C LEU A 72 -4.32 4.04 -9.99
N THR A 73 -3.69 4.97 -10.71
CA THR A 73 -4.34 6.19 -11.17
C THR A 73 -5.33 5.93 -12.31
N SER A 74 -6.16 6.92 -12.64
CA SER A 74 -7.06 6.87 -13.80
C SER A 74 -6.32 6.76 -15.14
N GLY A 75 -5.04 7.18 -15.20
CA GLY A 75 -4.16 7.06 -16.37
C GLY A 75 -3.44 5.71 -16.48
N ASN A 76 -3.77 4.74 -15.62
CA ASN A 76 -3.07 3.46 -15.49
C ASN A 76 -1.58 3.58 -15.12
N GLU A 77 -1.24 4.63 -14.36
CA GLU A 77 0.07 4.78 -13.72
C GLU A 77 0.00 4.36 -12.26
N PHE A 78 1.06 3.72 -11.76
CA PHE A 78 1.14 3.32 -10.36
C PHE A 78 1.67 4.46 -9.48
N ASN A 79 1.02 4.68 -8.35
CA ASN A 79 1.52 5.55 -7.29
C ASN A 79 2.34 4.70 -6.30
N LYS A 80 3.67 4.76 -6.43
CA LYS A 80 4.61 4.00 -5.61
C LYS A 80 4.46 4.29 -4.11
N GLU A 81 4.30 5.55 -3.73
CA GLU A 81 4.21 5.93 -2.31
C GLU A 81 2.91 5.43 -1.66
N LEU A 82 1.79 5.52 -2.36
CA LEU A 82 0.53 4.92 -1.88
C LEU A 82 0.62 3.40 -1.86
N PHE A 83 1.26 2.77 -2.84
CA PHE A 83 1.49 1.34 -2.81
C PHE A 83 2.28 0.91 -1.58
N LYS A 84 3.40 1.58 -1.27
CA LYS A 84 4.21 1.31 -0.07
C LYS A 84 3.42 1.51 1.22
N THR A 85 2.62 2.59 1.28
CA THR A 85 1.76 2.88 2.42
C THR A 85 0.74 1.76 2.68
N HIS A 86 0.13 1.21 1.62
CA HIS A 86 -0.81 0.09 1.78
C HIS A 86 -0.09 -1.24 2.03
N LEU A 87 1.10 -1.42 1.45
CA LEU A 87 1.91 -2.62 1.64
C LEU A 87 2.40 -2.75 3.08
N SER A 88 2.64 -1.63 3.78
CA SER A 88 3.04 -1.62 5.19
C SER A 88 1.98 -2.16 6.15
N PHE A 89 0.77 -2.45 5.66
CA PHE A 89 -0.23 -3.18 6.43
C PHE A 89 0.08 -4.69 6.50
N PHE A 90 0.86 -5.22 5.55
CA PHE A 90 1.18 -6.64 5.42
C PHE A 90 2.65 -6.95 5.71
N VAL A 91 3.52 -5.95 5.63
CA VAL A 91 4.98 -6.08 5.75
C VAL A 91 5.48 -4.99 6.69
N ASP A 92 6.23 -5.36 7.73
CA ASP A 92 6.79 -4.39 8.68
C ASP A 92 8.18 -3.87 8.26
N ASP A 93 8.91 -4.63 7.43
CA ASP A 93 10.26 -4.31 7.00
C ASP A 93 10.28 -3.29 5.86
N ALA A 94 10.83 -2.11 6.13
CA ALA A 94 10.85 -0.99 5.21
C ALA A 94 11.70 -1.25 3.95
N ASP A 95 12.80 -1.99 4.08
CA ASP A 95 13.67 -2.32 2.95
C ASP A 95 12.99 -3.33 2.03
N GLN A 96 12.28 -4.31 2.60
CA GLN A 96 11.44 -5.26 1.86
C GLN A 96 10.29 -4.55 1.15
N ILE A 97 9.63 -3.58 1.80
CA ILE A 97 8.58 -2.76 1.16
C ILE A 97 9.12 -2.04 -0.07
N GLU A 98 10.29 -1.40 0.05
CA GLU A 98 10.91 -0.67 -1.05
C GLU A 98 11.31 -1.62 -2.18
N GLU A 99 11.91 -2.77 -1.86
CA GLU A 99 12.28 -3.81 -2.83
C GLU A 99 11.06 -4.35 -3.59
N ILE A 100 9.96 -4.63 -2.88
CA ILE A 100 8.71 -5.10 -3.51
C ILE A 100 8.17 -4.02 -4.44
N ALA A 101 8.15 -2.76 -4.00
CA ALA A 101 7.64 -1.66 -4.80
C ALA A 101 8.44 -1.46 -6.09
N ASP A 102 9.77 -1.51 -6.02
CA ASP A 102 10.64 -1.40 -7.19
C ASP A 102 10.48 -2.57 -8.17
N ALA A 103 10.31 -3.78 -7.65
CA ALA A 103 10.23 -4.98 -8.47
C ALA A 103 8.85 -5.22 -9.08
N CYS A 104 7.77 -4.87 -8.37
CA CYS A 104 6.42 -5.35 -8.69
C CYS A 104 5.52 -4.32 -9.39
N LEU A 105 5.84 -3.02 -9.36
CA LEU A 105 5.05 -1.98 -10.03
C LEU A 105 5.31 -1.93 -11.55
N VAL A 106 5.00 -3.04 -12.22
CA VAL A 106 5.24 -3.23 -13.66
C VAL A 106 3.97 -2.92 -14.45
N LYS A 107 4.02 -1.87 -15.27
CA LYS A 107 2.93 -1.55 -16.20
C LYS A 107 2.86 -2.58 -17.34
N LYS A 108 1.66 -3.08 -17.60
CA LYS A 108 1.33 -3.98 -18.72
C LYS A 108 0.42 -3.26 -19.73
N SER A 109 -0.02 -3.98 -20.76
CA SER A 109 -0.86 -3.44 -21.83
C SER A 109 -2.23 -2.96 -21.33
N THR A 110 -2.80 -3.64 -20.33
CA THR A 110 -4.08 -3.29 -19.71
C THR A 110 -3.94 -3.04 -18.20
N PRO A 111 -4.82 -2.20 -17.60
CA PRO A 111 -4.82 -2.02 -16.15
C PRO A 111 -5.08 -3.32 -15.40
N GLU A 112 -5.94 -4.20 -15.92
CA GLU A 112 -6.22 -5.50 -15.33
C GLU A 112 -4.99 -6.40 -15.29
N GLU A 113 -4.24 -6.49 -16.38
CA GLU A 113 -2.99 -7.26 -16.43
C GLU A 113 -1.93 -6.65 -15.50
N SER A 114 -1.87 -5.32 -15.42
CA SER A 114 -0.93 -4.62 -14.53
C SER A 114 -1.24 -4.92 -13.05
N CYS A 115 -2.51 -4.86 -12.67
CA CYS A 115 -2.96 -5.15 -11.31
C CYS A 115 -2.77 -6.64 -10.95
N LEU A 116 -3.05 -7.54 -11.89
CA LEU A 116 -2.84 -8.97 -11.71
C LEU A 116 -1.36 -9.29 -11.51
N GLU A 117 -0.48 -8.68 -12.30
CA GLU A 117 0.97 -8.83 -12.14
C GLU A 117 1.44 -8.31 -10.79
N LEU A 118 1.02 -7.09 -10.44
CA LEU A 118 1.36 -6.47 -9.16
C LEU A 118 1.01 -7.39 -7.99
N PHE A 119 -0.22 -7.92 -7.98
CA PHE A 119 -0.65 -8.85 -6.94
C PHE A 119 0.21 -10.10 -6.88
N LYS A 120 0.42 -10.79 -8.02
CA LYS A 120 1.22 -12.03 -8.07
C LYS A 120 2.65 -11.81 -7.60
N CYS A 121 3.29 -10.74 -8.07
CA CYS A 121 4.65 -10.40 -7.69
C CYS A 121 4.76 -10.11 -6.19
N THR A 122 3.83 -9.30 -5.65
CA THR A 122 3.77 -8.94 -4.23
C THR A 122 3.58 -10.19 -3.36
N THR A 123 2.57 -11.01 -3.64
CA THR A 123 2.29 -12.25 -2.90
C THR A 123 3.48 -13.20 -2.89
N LYS A 124 4.19 -13.30 -4.02
CA LYS A 124 5.40 -14.12 -4.10
C LYS A 124 6.51 -13.59 -3.19
N LYS A 125 6.75 -12.27 -3.18
CA LYS A 125 7.83 -11.66 -2.39
C LYS A 125 7.55 -11.56 -0.89
N ILE A 126 6.29 -11.47 -0.47
CA ILE A 126 5.93 -11.46 0.96
C ILE A 126 6.12 -12.84 1.61
N LYS A 127 5.95 -13.91 0.83
CA LYS A 127 6.06 -15.30 1.33
C LYS A 127 7.49 -15.84 1.42
N HIS A 128 8.47 -15.08 0.97
CA HIS A 128 9.89 -15.44 0.96
C HIS A 128 10.64 -14.56 1.94
#